data_AF-A0A972WT93-F1
#
_entry.id   AF-A0A972WT93-F1
#
_cell.length_a   1.000
_cell.length_b   1.000
_cell.length_c   1.000
_cell.angle_alpha   90.00
_cell.angle_beta   90.00
_cell.angle_gamma   90.00
#
_symmetry.space_group_name_H-M   'P 1'
#
loop_
_entity.id
_entity.type
_entity.pdbx_description
1 polymer ?
#
loop_
_entity_poly.entity_id
_entity_poly.type
_entity_poly.pdbx_seq_one_letter_code
_entity_poly.pdbx_strand_id
1 'polypeptide(L)'
;MRRILLRADAPELSVETVDEATNDPLDTVAARYHVVIPADHLNAPPLLADGVEAAFLCTDYHAFERLRRMDLPGDLLFKPSAVARLDLLRAGRWTLVAGRPVAAGAVIGAEDLGEMLGGAGLDAAWRDQMVGRVALYDLREGAAIDFGVLSEDPIGDNQRSKADGTKGELL
;
A
#
# COMPACT_ATOMS: atom_id res chain seq x y z
N MET A 1 -10.67 -11.16 23.18
CA MET A 1 -10.53 -11.43 21.75
C MET A 1 -9.06 -11.49 21.38
N ARG A 2 -8.59 -12.62 20.84
CA ARG A 2 -7.31 -12.73 20.14
C ARG A 2 -7.49 -12.31 18.69
N ARG A 3 -6.44 -11.70 18.11
CA ARG A 3 -6.37 -11.28 16.71
C ARG A 3 -5.38 -12.17 15.99
N ILE A 4 -5.87 -12.97 15.06
CA ILE A 4 -5.07 -14.01 14.40
C ILE A 4 -4.95 -13.68 12.92
N LEU A 5 -3.72 -13.49 12.44
CA LEU A 5 -3.41 -13.34 11.02
C LEU A 5 -3.23 -14.71 10.37
N LEU A 6 -3.99 -14.97 9.31
CA LEU A 6 -3.85 -16.16 8.47
C LEU A 6 -2.95 -15.85 7.28
N ARG A 7 -1.74 -16.39 7.31
CA ARG A 7 -0.67 -16.13 6.32
C ARG A 7 -0.46 -17.25 5.31
N ALA A 8 -1.30 -18.29 5.33
CA ALA A 8 -1.18 -19.45 4.44
C ALA A 8 -0.97 -19.06 2.97
N ASP A 9 -1.63 -17.99 2.53
CA ASP A 9 -1.56 -17.49 1.15
C ASP A 9 -0.58 -16.31 0.95
N ALA A 10 0.04 -15.80 2.02
CA ALA A 10 0.96 -14.64 2.01
C ALA A 10 1.90 -14.68 3.24
N PRO A 11 2.92 -15.57 3.23
CA PRO A 11 3.78 -15.84 4.39
C PRO A 11 4.58 -14.65 4.91
N GLU A 12 4.94 -13.73 4.01
CA GLU A 12 5.73 -12.52 4.26
C GLU A 12 4.93 -11.40 4.92
N LEU A 13 3.61 -11.52 4.97
CA LEU A 13 2.74 -10.48 5.51
C LEU A 13 2.88 -10.40 7.04
N SER A 14 3.00 -9.19 7.55
CA SER A 14 2.93 -8.91 8.98
C SER A 14 1.99 -7.74 9.26
N VAL A 15 1.34 -7.78 10.41
CA VAL A 15 0.46 -6.71 10.90
C VAL A 15 0.78 -6.54 12.37
N GLU A 16 1.31 -5.38 12.77
CA GLU A 16 1.78 -5.16 14.16
C GLU A 16 0.66 -5.33 15.20
N THR A 17 -0.59 -5.17 14.79
CA THR A 17 -1.74 -5.19 15.68
C THR A 17 -2.37 -6.58 15.85
N VAL A 18 -1.70 -7.66 15.45
CA VAL A 18 -2.19 -9.04 15.68
C VAL A 18 -1.48 -9.70 16.86
N ASP A 19 -2.19 -10.58 17.57
CA ASP A 19 -1.67 -11.33 18.72
C ASP A 19 -0.97 -12.63 18.29
N GLU A 20 -1.40 -13.20 17.16
CA GLU A 20 -0.90 -14.46 16.61
C GLU A 20 -0.84 -14.37 15.08
N ALA A 21 0.15 -15.01 14.46
CA ALA A 21 0.22 -15.18 13.01
C ALA A 21 0.57 -16.63 12.66
N THR A 22 -0.30 -17.30 11.91
CA THR A 22 -0.15 -18.72 11.54
C THR A 22 -0.10 -18.92 10.03
N ASN A 23 0.64 -19.95 9.61
CA ASN A 23 0.65 -20.44 8.23
C ASN A 23 -0.32 -21.60 8.01
N ASP A 24 -1.02 -22.04 9.07
CA ASP A 24 -2.04 -23.08 8.97
C ASP A 24 -3.17 -22.63 8.03
N PRO A 25 -3.75 -23.53 7.22
CA PRO A 25 -4.88 -23.18 6.38
C PRO A 25 -6.14 -22.87 7.22
N LEU A 26 -7.07 -22.10 6.63
CA LEU A 26 -8.25 -21.60 7.34
C LEU A 26 -9.11 -22.72 7.94
N ASP A 27 -9.23 -23.87 7.28
CA ASP A 27 -10.01 -25.01 7.76
C ASP A 27 -9.46 -25.57 9.10
N THR A 28 -8.14 -25.63 9.23
CA THR A 28 -7.43 -26.09 10.41
C THR A 28 -7.61 -25.12 11.58
N VAL A 29 -7.55 -23.82 11.30
CA VAL A 29 -7.79 -22.79 12.33
C VAL A 29 -9.27 -22.71 12.70
N ALA A 30 -10.16 -22.83 11.71
CA ALA A 30 -11.61 -22.81 11.91
C ALA A 30 -12.09 -23.97 12.80
N ALA A 31 -11.42 -25.14 12.73
CA ALA A 31 -11.72 -26.29 13.58
C ALA A 31 -11.52 -26.04 15.09
N ARG A 32 -10.88 -24.93 15.48
CA ARG A 32 -10.74 -24.49 16.89
C ARG A 32 -12.02 -23.88 17.45
N TYR A 33 -13.03 -23.60 16.61
CA TYR A 33 -14.22 -22.85 16.99
C TYR A 33 -15.49 -23.65 16.65
N HIS A 34 -16.56 -23.42 17.40
CA HIS A 34 -17.87 -23.98 17.07
C HIS A 34 -18.46 -23.33 15.82
N VAL A 35 -18.17 -22.04 15.59
CA VAL A 35 -18.66 -21.28 14.44
C VAL A 35 -17.64 -20.23 14.00
N VAL A 36 -17.52 -20.06 12.69
CA VAL A 36 -16.78 -18.96 12.06
C VAL A 36 -17.75 -18.08 11.29
N ILE A 37 -17.84 -16.80 11.66
CA ILE A 37 -18.81 -15.84 11.15
C ILE A 37 -18.11 -14.86 10.19
N PRO A 38 -18.50 -14.77 8.92
CA PRO A 38 -18.02 -13.72 8.02
C PRO A 38 -18.41 -12.33 8.57
N ALA A 39 -17.43 -11.45 8.70
CA ALA A 39 -17.57 -10.22 9.48
C ALA A 39 -17.19 -8.93 8.73
N ASP A 40 -16.84 -8.99 7.43
CA ASP A 40 -16.43 -7.81 6.66
C ASP A 40 -17.45 -6.65 6.70
N HIS A 41 -18.74 -6.97 6.82
CA HIS A 41 -19.85 -6.00 6.92
C HIS A 41 -20.49 -5.92 8.30
N LEU A 42 -19.89 -6.54 9.32
CA LEU A 42 -20.39 -6.47 10.68
C LEU A 42 -20.18 -5.07 11.25
N ASN A 43 -21.26 -4.47 11.74
CA ASN A 43 -21.30 -3.09 12.23
C ASN A 43 -21.55 -2.98 13.75
N ALA A 44 -21.95 -4.08 14.40
CA ALA A 44 -22.13 -4.18 15.84
C ALA A 44 -21.79 -5.60 16.31
N PRO A 45 -21.36 -5.79 17.57
CA PRO A 45 -21.14 -7.13 18.12
C PRO A 45 -22.43 -7.94 18.10
N PRO A 46 -22.44 -9.17 17.54
CA PRO A 46 -23.60 -10.03 17.63
C PRO A 46 -23.74 -10.61 19.03
N LEU A 47 -24.95 -11.05 19.37
CA LEU A 47 -25.19 -11.83 20.58
C LEU A 47 -24.91 -13.30 20.28
N LEU A 48 -24.14 -13.94 21.15
CA LEU A 48 -23.89 -15.38 21.12
C LEU A 48 -24.49 -16.02 22.36
N ALA A 49 -24.93 -17.27 22.23
CA ALA A 49 -25.35 -18.07 23.38
C ALA A 49 -24.12 -18.42 24.25
N ASP A 50 -24.36 -18.63 25.54
CA ASP A 50 -23.32 -19.00 26.49
C ASP A 50 -22.60 -20.30 26.06
N GLY A 51 -21.27 -20.31 26.18
CA GLY A 51 -20.42 -21.45 25.84
C GLY A 51 -20.08 -21.59 24.35
N VAL A 52 -20.62 -20.75 23.48
CA VAL A 52 -20.26 -20.76 22.05
C VAL A 52 -18.90 -20.09 21.83
N GLU A 53 -17.88 -20.90 21.56
CA GLU A 53 -16.59 -20.41 21.03
C GLU A 53 -16.73 -20.01 19.55
N ALA A 54 -16.78 -18.71 19.28
CA ALA A 54 -16.90 -18.17 17.93
C ALA A 54 -15.62 -17.45 17.47
N ALA A 55 -15.43 -17.47 16.15
CA ALA A 55 -14.45 -16.63 15.46
C ALA A 55 -15.13 -15.75 14.41
N PHE A 56 -14.62 -14.53 14.24
CA PHE A 56 -15.08 -13.55 13.26
C PHE A 56 -14.05 -13.47 12.14
N LEU A 57 -14.42 -13.90 10.93
CA LEU A 57 -13.54 -13.90 9.78
C LEU A 57 -13.72 -12.61 8.98
N CYS A 58 -12.65 -11.86 8.81
CA CYS A 58 -12.59 -10.72 7.90
C CYS A 58 -11.47 -10.90 6.88
N THR A 59 -11.64 -10.28 5.72
CA THR A 59 -10.72 -10.33 4.59
C THR A 59 -10.30 -8.95 4.10
N ASP A 60 -11.08 -7.92 4.43
CA ASP A 60 -10.78 -6.53 4.14
C ASP A 60 -9.97 -5.86 5.27
N TYR A 61 -9.00 -5.03 4.91
CA TYR A 61 -8.15 -4.38 5.90
C TYR A 61 -8.91 -3.32 6.73
N HIS A 62 -9.82 -2.56 6.11
CA HIS A 62 -10.64 -1.59 6.85
C HIS A 62 -11.63 -2.29 7.78
N ALA A 63 -12.20 -3.43 7.38
CA ALA A 63 -13.00 -4.27 8.26
C ALA A 63 -12.19 -4.79 9.43
N PHE A 64 -10.99 -5.32 9.21
CA PHE A 64 -10.10 -5.75 10.29
C PHE A 64 -9.81 -4.61 11.28
N GLU A 65 -9.43 -3.43 10.78
CA GLU A 65 -9.16 -2.24 11.58
C GLU A 65 -10.39 -1.82 12.41
N ARG A 66 -11.59 -1.90 11.84
CA ARG A 66 -12.83 -1.59 12.56
C ARG A 66 -13.13 -2.63 13.63
N LEU A 67 -13.10 -3.91 13.28
CA LEU A 67 -13.47 -5.02 14.14
C LEU A 67 -12.50 -5.21 15.31
N ARG A 68 -11.19 -4.98 15.11
CA ARG A 68 -10.21 -5.09 16.21
C ARG A 68 -10.42 -4.06 17.34
N ARG A 69 -11.17 -2.99 17.07
CA ARG A 69 -11.54 -1.96 18.05
C ARG A 69 -12.92 -2.21 18.69
N MET A 70 -13.64 -3.23 18.21
CA MET A 70 -14.95 -3.62 18.68
C MET A 70 -14.81 -4.69 19.77
N ASP A 71 -15.69 -4.65 20.76
CA ASP A 71 -15.76 -5.69 21.81
C ASP A 71 -16.52 -6.92 21.28
N LEU A 72 -15.85 -7.69 20.43
CA LEU A 72 -16.44 -8.90 19.85
C LEU A 72 -16.42 -10.05 20.87
N PRO A 73 -17.52 -10.83 20.98
CA PRO A 73 -17.61 -11.98 21.88
C PRO A 73 -16.93 -13.23 21.28
N GLY A 74 -15.70 -13.10 20.80
CA GLY A 74 -14.96 -14.18 20.15
C GLY A 74 -13.58 -13.72 19.66
N ASP A 75 -12.92 -14.56 18.89
CA ASP A 75 -11.63 -14.23 18.28
C ASP A 75 -11.80 -13.61 16.89
N LEU A 76 -10.86 -12.77 16.47
CA LEU A 76 -10.85 -12.14 15.15
C LEU A 76 -9.83 -12.85 14.26
N LEU A 77 -10.32 -13.52 13.22
CA LEU A 77 -9.50 -14.12 12.17
C LEU A 77 -9.40 -13.13 11.01
N PHE A 78 -8.19 -12.76 10.65
CA PHE A 78 -7.93 -11.96 9.46
C PHE A 78 -7.28 -12.83 8.38
N LYS A 79 -8.00 -13.04 7.28
CA LYS A 79 -7.50 -13.69 6.07
C LYS A 79 -7.45 -12.66 4.95
N PRO A 80 -6.35 -11.91 4.81
CA PRO A 80 -6.28 -10.78 3.89
C PRO A 80 -6.61 -11.22 2.46
N SER A 81 -7.56 -10.52 1.84
CA SER A 81 -7.82 -10.63 0.40
C SER A 81 -6.61 -10.16 -0.41
N ALA A 82 -6.58 -10.41 -1.72
CA ALA A 82 -5.50 -9.91 -2.58
C ALA A 82 -5.37 -8.37 -2.51
N VAL A 83 -6.49 -7.66 -2.43
CA VAL A 83 -6.51 -6.19 -2.29
C VAL A 83 -5.96 -5.79 -0.92
N ALA A 84 -6.45 -6.41 0.16
CA ALA A 84 -5.96 -6.11 1.51
C ALA A 84 -4.45 -6.40 1.67
N ARG A 85 -3.91 -7.41 0.98
CA ARG A 85 -2.45 -7.66 0.94
C ARG A 85 -1.71 -6.52 0.29
N LEU A 86 -2.19 -6.02 -0.85
CA LEU A 86 -1.60 -4.85 -1.51
C LEU A 86 -1.65 -3.62 -0.59
N ASP A 87 -2.77 -3.40 0.08
CA ASP A 87 -2.92 -2.27 1.01
C ASP A 87 -1.95 -2.39 2.19
N LEU A 88 -1.79 -3.58 2.77
CA LEU A 88 -0.83 -3.84 3.84
C LEU A 88 0.62 -3.70 3.39
N LEU A 89 0.95 -4.22 2.21
CA LEU A 89 2.27 -4.04 1.60
C LEU A 89 2.55 -2.56 1.33
N ARG A 90 1.53 -1.77 0.98
CA ARG A 90 1.67 -0.32 0.78
C ARG A 90 1.79 0.44 2.10
N ALA A 91 1.01 0.09 3.12
CA ALA A 91 0.96 0.79 4.40
C ALA A 91 2.34 0.89 5.09
N GLY A 92 3.20 -0.12 4.92
CA GLY A 92 4.55 -0.13 5.47
C GLY A 92 5.62 0.54 4.59
N ARG A 93 5.27 1.01 3.38
CA ARG A 93 6.24 1.55 2.43
C ARG A 93 6.35 3.06 2.53
N TRP A 94 7.60 3.54 2.59
CA TRP A 94 7.89 4.94 2.31
C TRP A 94 7.77 5.16 0.81
N THR A 95 6.94 6.12 0.43
CA THR A 95 6.65 6.43 -0.97
C THR A 95 6.98 7.87 -1.29
N LEU A 96 7.33 8.14 -2.54
CA LEU A 96 7.68 9.48 -3.01
C LEU A 96 6.44 10.34 -3.20
N VAL A 97 6.53 11.57 -2.72
CA VAL A 97 5.55 12.63 -2.92
C VAL A 97 6.26 13.92 -3.33
N ALA A 98 5.56 14.87 -3.92
CA ALA A 98 6.07 16.22 -4.12
C ALA A 98 6.27 16.88 -2.75
N GLY A 99 7.51 17.22 -2.39
CA GLY A 99 7.84 17.87 -1.12
C GLY A 99 7.45 19.35 -1.06
N ARG A 100 7.14 19.94 -2.22
CA ARG A 100 6.63 21.30 -2.38
C ARG A 100 5.83 21.41 -3.70
N PRO A 101 5.14 22.52 -3.96
CA PRO A 101 4.50 22.72 -5.26
C PRO A 101 5.53 22.78 -6.39
N VAL A 102 5.24 22.07 -7.49
CA VAL A 102 6.08 22.03 -8.71
C VAL A 102 5.21 22.32 -9.92
N ALA A 103 5.64 23.24 -10.78
CA ALA A 103 4.91 23.58 -11.99
C ALA A 103 5.13 22.53 -13.11
N ALA A 104 4.12 22.36 -13.97
CA ALA A 104 4.24 21.59 -15.20
C ALA A 104 5.42 22.10 -16.05
N GLY A 105 6.20 21.18 -16.61
CA GLY A 105 7.39 21.47 -17.41
C GLY A 105 8.66 21.73 -16.58
N ALA A 106 8.58 21.83 -15.25
CA ALA A 106 9.75 21.97 -14.41
C ALA A 106 10.55 20.66 -14.31
N VAL A 107 11.87 20.78 -14.18
CA VAL A 107 12.76 19.66 -13.91
C VAL A 107 12.79 19.39 -12.41
N ILE A 108 12.55 18.14 -12.02
CA ILE A 108 12.53 17.69 -10.63
C ILE A 108 13.96 17.66 -10.07
N GLY A 109 14.20 18.45 -9.03
CA GLY A 109 15.36 18.37 -8.15
C GLY A 109 15.14 17.42 -6.97
N ALA A 110 16.20 17.13 -6.21
CA ALA A 110 16.09 16.29 -5.02
C ALA A 110 15.25 16.95 -3.92
N GLU A 111 15.27 18.27 -3.85
CA GLU A 111 14.50 19.12 -2.95
C GLU A 111 12.99 19.14 -3.26
N ASP A 112 12.61 18.76 -4.48
CA ASP A 112 11.20 18.67 -4.88
C ASP A 112 10.54 17.38 -4.41
N LEU A 113 11.33 16.42 -3.89
CA LEU A 113 10.87 15.10 -3.50
C LEU A 113 10.83 14.97 -1.98
N GLY A 114 9.63 14.71 -1.46
CA GLY A 114 9.37 14.28 -0.10
C GLY A 114 9.05 12.79 -0.03
N GLU A 115 8.88 12.30 1.19
CA GLU A 115 8.49 10.92 1.46
C GLU A 115 7.29 10.88 2.40
N MET A 116 6.40 9.93 2.15
CA MET A 116 5.23 9.65 2.96
C MET A 116 5.09 8.15 3.18
N LEU A 117 4.87 7.75 4.43
CA LEU A 117 4.56 6.37 4.77
C LEU A 117 3.14 6.02 4.30
N GLY A 118 2.99 4.90 3.58
CA GLY A 118 1.69 4.42 3.12
C GLY A 118 1.08 5.17 1.93
N GLY A 119 1.86 6.02 1.25
CA GLY A 119 1.36 6.84 0.14
C GLY A 119 1.09 6.06 -1.15
N ALA A 120 0.66 6.78 -2.18
CA ALA A 120 0.33 6.22 -3.50
C ALA A 120 1.45 6.37 -4.54
N GLY A 121 2.54 7.04 -4.19
CA GLY A 121 3.68 7.20 -5.09
C GLY A 121 4.54 5.94 -5.21
N LEU A 122 5.59 6.07 -5.99
CA LEU A 122 6.66 5.08 -6.10
C LEU A 122 7.36 4.86 -4.78
N ASP A 123 8.09 3.75 -4.66
CA ASP A 123 8.95 3.51 -3.51
C ASP A 123 9.97 4.63 -3.33
N ALA A 124 10.27 5.02 -2.09
CA ALA A 124 11.30 6.00 -1.78
C ALA A 124 12.67 5.64 -2.39
N ALA A 125 12.95 4.34 -2.60
CA ALA A 125 14.15 3.87 -3.29
C ALA A 125 14.30 4.38 -4.74
N TRP A 126 13.23 4.87 -5.38
CA TRP A 126 13.28 5.46 -6.71
C TRP A 126 13.73 6.93 -6.74
N ARG A 127 13.95 7.56 -5.58
CA ARG A 127 14.25 9.00 -5.46
C ARG A 127 15.30 9.47 -6.47
N ASP A 128 16.46 8.81 -6.47
CA ASP A 128 17.60 9.21 -7.30
C ASP A 128 17.30 9.08 -8.80
N GLN A 129 16.46 8.13 -9.18
CA GLN A 129 16.07 7.91 -10.57
C GLN A 129 15.02 8.92 -11.05
N MET A 130 14.32 9.60 -10.12
CA MET A 130 13.29 10.59 -10.45
C MET A 130 13.88 11.99 -10.67
N VAL A 131 15.03 12.29 -10.08
CA VAL A 131 15.73 13.56 -10.26
C VAL A 131 16.13 13.74 -11.73
N GLY A 132 15.96 14.96 -12.25
CA GLY A 132 16.26 15.32 -13.63
C GLY A 132 15.13 15.05 -14.62
N ARG A 133 14.02 14.43 -14.20
CA ARG A 133 12.81 14.26 -15.01
C ARG A 133 11.94 15.51 -15.00
N VAL A 134 11.04 15.60 -15.97
CA VAL A 134 10.13 16.74 -16.13
C VAL A 134 8.77 16.43 -15.54
N ALA A 135 8.22 17.35 -14.74
CA ALA A 135 6.84 17.27 -14.30
C ALA A 135 5.88 17.44 -15.49
N LEU A 136 5.00 16.47 -15.73
CA LEU A 136 4.03 16.52 -16.83
C LEU A 136 2.80 17.39 -16.50
N TYR A 137 2.55 17.60 -15.20
CA TYR A 137 1.42 18.34 -14.66
C TYR A 137 1.87 19.24 -13.50
N ASP A 138 1.01 20.20 -13.12
CA ASP A 138 1.20 20.94 -11.89
C ASP A 138 1.00 20.00 -10.69
N LEU A 139 2.03 19.90 -9.85
CA LEU A 139 2.02 19.10 -8.64
C LEU A 139 1.86 20.01 -7.44
N ARG A 140 0.87 19.72 -6.60
CA ARG A 140 0.78 20.29 -5.26
C ARG A 140 1.72 19.55 -4.31
N GLU A 141 2.09 20.20 -3.21
CA GLU A 141 2.75 19.53 -2.10
C GLU A 141 1.93 18.32 -1.63
N GLY A 142 2.62 17.21 -1.37
CA GLY A 142 2.04 15.92 -1.01
C GLY A 142 1.42 15.13 -2.18
N ALA A 143 1.44 15.64 -3.41
CA ALA A 143 1.01 14.87 -4.58
C ALA A 143 1.88 13.63 -4.76
N ALA A 144 1.28 12.49 -5.09
CA ALA A 144 2.02 11.26 -5.34
C ALA A 144 2.94 11.41 -6.55
N ILE A 145 4.18 10.93 -6.42
CA ILE A 145 5.13 10.84 -7.54
C ILE A 145 5.08 9.44 -8.11
N ASP A 146 4.70 9.34 -9.39
CA ASP A 146 4.67 8.11 -10.17
C ASP A 146 5.13 8.33 -11.62
N PHE A 147 5.21 7.23 -12.38
CA PHE A 147 5.64 7.27 -13.78
C PHE A 147 4.66 7.99 -14.72
N GLY A 148 3.41 8.23 -14.28
CA GLY A 148 2.41 8.95 -15.06
C GLY A 148 2.48 10.47 -14.87
N VAL A 149 3.12 10.97 -13.82
CA VAL A 149 3.24 12.41 -13.54
C VAL A 149 4.60 13.02 -13.91
N LEU A 150 5.60 12.18 -14.19
CA LEU A 150 6.93 12.59 -14.64
C LEU A 150 7.27 12.04 -16.04
N SER A 151 8.16 12.70 -16.76
CA SER A 151 8.66 12.21 -18.05
C SER A 151 9.40 10.87 -17.92
N GLU A 152 9.30 10.03 -18.96
CA GLU A 152 9.96 8.72 -19.03
C GLU A 152 11.50 8.81 -19.08
N ASP A 153 12.04 9.90 -19.64
CA ASP A 153 13.47 10.15 -19.70
C ASP A 153 13.84 11.40 -18.87
N PRO A 154 14.99 11.40 -18.18
CA PRO A 154 15.56 12.63 -17.64
C PRO A 154 16.00 13.57 -18.78
N ILE A 155 16.05 14.88 -18.51
CA ILE A 155 16.62 15.84 -19.46
C ILE A 155 18.13 15.58 -19.57
N GLY A 156 18.50 14.73 -20.52
CA GLY A 156 19.89 14.35 -20.79
C GLY A 156 20.04 13.34 -21.92
N ASP A 157 19.09 12.41 -22.08
CA ASP A 157 19.22 11.33 -23.07
C ASP A 157 18.81 11.75 -24.49
N ASN A 158 17.76 12.58 -24.64
CA ASN A 158 17.27 12.99 -25.97
C ASN A 158 17.87 14.30 -26.52
N GLN A 159 18.71 15.01 -25.76
CA GLN A 159 19.40 16.22 -26.27
C GLN A 159 20.84 15.95 -26.75
N ARG A 160 21.45 14.81 -26.39
CA ARG A 160 22.75 14.41 -26.97
C ARG A 160 22.63 13.92 -28.41
N SER A 161 21.51 13.33 -28.82
CA SER A 161 21.34 12.81 -30.18
C SER A 161 20.99 13.88 -31.22
N LYS A 162 20.44 15.03 -30.82
CA LYS A 162 20.09 16.13 -31.74
C LYS A 162 21.21 17.14 -31.97
N ALA A 163 22.26 17.15 -31.15
CA ALA A 163 23.35 18.12 -31.28
C ALA A 163 24.43 17.73 -32.30
N ASP A 164 24.43 16.48 -32.81
CA ASP A 164 25.49 15.96 -33.70
C ASP A 164 25.08 15.88 -35.19
N GLY A 165 23.88 16.33 -35.54
CA GLY A 165 23.28 16.12 -36.86
C GLY A 165 23.18 17.34 -37.77
N THR A 166 23.78 18.49 -37.44
CA THR A 166 23.60 19.71 -38.28
C THR A 166 24.88 20.53 -38.43
N LYS A 167 25.85 19.98 -39.16
CA LYS A 167 26.88 20.78 -39.86
C LYS A 167 27.18 20.20 -41.24
N GLY A 168 26.95 21.03 -42.27
CA GLY A 168 27.18 20.75 -43.70
C GLY A 168 25.85 20.50 -44.40
N GLU A 169 25.39 21.27 -45.37
CA GLU A 169 26.07 22.09 -46.36
C GLU A 169 25.24 23.34 -46.71
N LEU A 170 25.93 24.47 -46.85
CA LEU A 170 25.50 25.64 -47.61
C LEU A 170 26.55 25.83 -48.71
N LEU A 171 26.04 26.09 -49.92
CA LEU A 171 26.70 26.32 -51.22
C LEU A 171 26.83 25.09 -52.14
#